data_AF-A0A026W653-F1
#
_entry.id   AF-A0A026W653-F1
#
_cell.length_a   1.000
_cell.length_b   1.000
_cell.length_c   1.000
_cell.angle_alpha   90.00
_cell.angle_beta   90.00
_cell.angle_gamma   90.00
#
_symmetry.space_group_name_H-M   'P 1'
#
loop_
_entity.id
_entity.type
_entity.pdbx_description
1 polymer ?
#
loop_
_entity_poly.entity_id
_entity_poly.type
_entity_poly.pdbx_seq_one_letter_code
_entity_poly.pdbx_strand_id
1 'polypeptide(L)'
;MEQMEVNFENLLDEVSDEDSVLSDESAYCSDKSEDYEEITERPVPNAQLMAITGRTKMCAVYFYYSTGCSLAVCASCIIRLRGVELGTMYVVRKHEIDTHDGITGRWCSNCHDSLYTIFPCNMCPICTQ
;
A
#
# COMPACT_ATOMS: atom_id res chain seq x y z
N MET A 1 -15.42 49.35 28.80
CA MET A 1 -14.91 47.98 28.85
C MET A 1 -16.10 47.13 29.28
N GLU A 2 -16.84 46.63 28.30
CA GLU A 2 -18.01 45.76 28.53
C GLU A 2 -17.50 44.39 28.97
N GLN A 3 -18.02 43.90 30.09
CA GLN A 3 -17.70 42.57 30.60
C GLN A 3 -18.66 41.59 29.92
N MET A 4 -18.11 40.69 29.10
CA MET A 4 -18.84 39.59 28.47
C MET A 4 -18.93 38.45 29.48
N GLU A 5 -20.10 38.26 30.09
CA GLU A 5 -20.40 37.08 30.92
C GLU A 5 -20.48 35.84 30.02
N VAL A 6 -19.57 34.90 30.23
CA VAL A 6 -19.55 33.60 29.55
C VAL A 6 -20.35 32.62 30.42
N ASN A 7 -21.57 32.28 29.98
CA ASN A 7 -22.40 31.27 30.63
C ASN A 7 -21.84 29.86 30.34
N PHE A 8 -21.48 29.12 31.40
CA PHE A 8 -20.75 27.85 31.37
C PHE A 8 -21.66 26.61 31.61
N GLU A 9 -22.97 26.70 31.37
CA GLU A 9 -23.94 25.64 31.71
C GLU A 9 -24.63 24.92 30.52
N ASN A 10 -24.14 25.05 29.28
CA ASN A 10 -24.64 24.23 28.15
C ASN A 10 -23.60 23.21 27.65
N LEU A 11 -23.02 22.49 28.59
CA LEU A 11 -22.21 21.29 28.36
C LEU A 11 -23.09 20.07 28.68
N LEU A 12 -23.17 19.13 27.72
CA LEU A 12 -23.69 17.76 27.82
C LEU A 12 -25.20 17.56 27.54
N ASP A 13 -25.55 17.26 26.29
CA ASP A 13 -26.10 15.93 25.92
C ASP A 13 -26.47 15.88 24.43
N GLU A 14 -25.74 15.06 23.67
CA GLU A 14 -26.21 14.22 22.54
C GLU A 14 -24.97 13.58 21.91
N VAL A 15 -24.38 12.63 22.65
CA VAL A 15 -23.45 11.66 22.06
C VAL A 15 -24.29 10.64 21.31
N SER A 16 -24.35 10.79 19.99
CA SER A 16 -24.91 9.80 19.08
C SER A 16 -23.99 8.58 19.07
N ASP A 17 -24.35 7.61 19.90
CA ASP A 17 -23.63 6.35 20.10
C ASP A 17 -24.54 5.21 19.61
N GLU A 18 -24.37 4.78 18.36
CA GLU A 18 -24.80 3.45 17.92
C GLU A 18 -24.00 3.00 16.70
N ASP A 19 -23.20 1.97 16.94
CA ASP A 19 -22.68 0.99 15.98
C ASP A 19 -21.65 1.49 14.95
N SER A 20 -20.51 1.86 15.54
CA SER A 20 -19.19 1.52 15.01
C SER A 20 -19.13 0.02 14.68
N VAL A 21 -19.54 -0.34 13.46
CA VAL A 21 -19.20 -1.64 12.86
C VAL A 21 -17.71 -1.58 12.53
N LEU A 22 -16.90 -1.83 13.55
CA LEU A 22 -15.52 -2.25 13.38
C LEU A 22 -15.59 -3.57 12.63
N SER A 23 -15.55 -3.49 11.30
CA SER A 23 -15.41 -4.67 10.45
C SER A 23 -14.03 -5.24 10.77
N ASP A 24 -14.07 -6.27 11.59
CA ASP A 24 -12.93 -6.97 12.16
C ASP A 24 -12.32 -7.85 11.06
N GLU A 25 -11.67 -7.21 10.08
CA GLU A 25 -10.84 -7.87 9.08
C GLU A 25 -9.36 -7.71 9.39
N SER A 26 -8.99 -7.88 10.67
CA SER A 26 -7.60 -8.21 11.01
C SER A 26 -7.36 -9.70 10.73
N ALA A 27 -7.43 -10.09 9.45
CA ALA A 27 -6.90 -11.35 8.96
C ALA A 27 -5.35 -11.35 8.94
N TYR A 28 -4.73 -10.63 9.87
CA TYR A 28 -3.29 -10.70 10.10
C TYR A 28 -2.99 -11.86 11.04
N CYS A 29 -3.21 -13.09 10.54
CA CYS A 29 -2.60 -14.27 11.11
C CYS A 29 -1.09 -14.17 10.88
N SER A 30 -0.38 -13.55 11.82
CA SER A 30 1.07 -13.74 11.95
C SER A 30 1.33 -15.13 12.53
N ASP A 31 0.86 -16.18 11.85
CA ASP A 31 1.26 -17.54 12.17
C ASP A 31 2.76 -17.62 12.01
N LYS A 32 3.44 -17.82 13.15
CA LYS A 32 4.88 -17.99 13.23
C LYS A 32 5.23 -19.40 12.75
N SER A 33 5.09 -19.66 11.45
CA SER A 33 5.84 -20.76 10.84
C SER A 33 7.17 -20.19 10.39
N GLU A 34 8.21 -20.58 11.12
CA GLU A 34 9.61 -20.31 10.84
C GLU A 34 9.93 -20.67 9.37
N ASP A 35 10.55 -19.73 8.66
CA ASP A 35 11.29 -19.88 7.40
C ASP A 35 10.81 -20.99 6.43
N TYR A 36 9.55 -20.90 5.97
CA TYR A 36 9.07 -21.72 4.87
C TYR A 36 9.29 -20.97 3.54
N GLU A 37 10.22 -21.46 2.72
CA GLU A 37 10.37 -20.99 1.33
C GLU A 37 9.59 -21.92 0.40
N GLU A 38 8.45 -21.46 -0.11
CA GLU A 38 7.71 -22.17 -1.17
C GLU A 38 8.24 -21.71 -2.54
N ILE A 39 8.89 -22.62 -3.25
CA ILE A 39 9.40 -22.38 -4.61
C ILE A 39 8.52 -23.13 -5.61
N THR A 40 7.96 -22.38 -6.57
CA THR A 40 7.25 -22.95 -7.72
C THR A 40 8.01 -22.62 -9.00
N GLU A 41 8.39 -23.66 -9.74
CA GLU A 41 9.11 -23.52 -11.01
C GLU A 41 8.23 -23.99 -12.18
N ARG A 42 8.23 -23.22 -13.27
CA ARG A 42 7.54 -23.59 -14.51
C ARG A 42 8.47 -23.36 -15.71
N PRO A 43 8.64 -24.36 -16.59
CA PRO A 43 9.40 -24.13 -17.82
C PRO A 43 8.69 -23.11 -18.71
N VAL A 44 9.45 -22.13 -19.20
CA VAL A 44 8.96 -21.12 -20.15
C VAL A 44 9.35 -21.58 -21.57
N PRO A 45 8.39 -21.78 -22.48
CA PRO A 45 8.70 -22.16 -23.86
C PRO A 45 9.57 -21.09 -24.55
N ASN A 46 10.53 -21.52 -25.39
CA ASN A 46 11.40 -20.60 -26.14
C ASN A 46 10.62 -19.57 -26.96
N ALA A 47 9.49 -19.95 -27.56
CA ALA A 47 8.64 -19.02 -28.29
C ALA A 47 8.12 -17.87 -27.41
N GLN A 48 7.82 -18.15 -26.13
CA GLN A 48 7.38 -17.13 -25.18
C GLN A 48 8.54 -16.22 -24.78
N LEU A 49 9.75 -16.76 -24.58
CA LEU A 49 10.95 -15.96 -24.33
C LEU A 49 11.25 -15.01 -25.49
N MET A 50 11.16 -15.50 -26.73
CA MET A 50 11.39 -14.70 -27.94
C MET A 50 10.30 -13.66 -28.22
N ALA A 51 9.10 -13.82 -27.62
CA ALA A 51 8.01 -12.85 -27.73
C ALA A 51 8.15 -11.68 -26.73
N ILE A 52 9.10 -11.74 -25.79
CA ILE A 52 9.38 -10.64 -24.86
C ILE A 52 10.19 -9.56 -25.62
N THR A 53 9.60 -8.39 -25.74
CA THR A 53 10.16 -7.22 -26.42
C THR A 53 9.96 -5.99 -25.54
N GLY A 54 10.59 -4.85 -25.88
CA GLY A 54 10.34 -3.58 -25.16
C GLY A 54 8.87 -3.11 -25.21
N ARG A 55 8.07 -3.62 -26.15
CA ARG A 55 6.62 -3.34 -26.27
C ARG A 55 5.75 -4.34 -25.54
N THR A 56 6.34 -5.36 -24.93
CA THR A 56 5.59 -6.36 -24.15
C THR A 56 4.95 -5.66 -22.96
N LYS A 57 3.67 -5.96 -22.75
CA LYS A 57 2.94 -5.48 -21.58
C LYS A 57 3.57 -6.05 -20.32
N MET A 58 3.79 -5.17 -19.36
CA MET A 58 4.31 -5.42 -18.04
C MET A 58 3.25 -4.97 -17.02
N CYS A 59 3.27 -5.60 -15.86
CA CYS A 59 2.51 -5.25 -14.69
C CYS A 59 3.43 -4.54 -13.71
N ALA A 60 3.10 -3.31 -13.32
CA ALA A 60 3.69 -2.66 -12.16
C ALA A 60 2.74 -2.82 -10.97
N VAL A 61 3.25 -3.40 -9.89
CA VAL A 61 2.50 -3.56 -8.65
C VAL A 61 3.12 -2.68 -7.58
N TYR A 62 2.35 -1.70 -7.10
CA TYR A 62 2.77 -0.73 -6.12
C TYR A 62 2.25 -1.13 -4.74
N PHE A 63 3.13 -1.09 -3.74
CA PHE A 63 2.80 -1.38 -2.35
C PHE A 63 3.56 -0.41 -1.43
N TYR A 64 2.83 0.53 -0.81
CA TYR A 64 3.43 1.52 0.08
C TYR A 64 2.40 2.15 1.02
N TYR A 65 2.89 2.92 1.98
CA TYR A 65 2.06 3.72 2.88
C TYR A 65 2.11 5.20 2.47
N SER A 66 1.01 5.92 2.59
CA SER A 66 0.94 7.33 2.20
C SER A 66 0.00 8.12 3.10
N THR A 67 0.23 9.43 3.23
CA THR A 67 -0.74 10.34 3.89
C THR A 67 -1.84 10.82 2.96
N GLY A 68 -1.95 10.26 1.74
CA GLY A 68 -2.88 10.72 0.71
C GLY A 68 -2.41 11.99 -0.01
N CYS A 69 -1.29 12.57 0.42
CA CYS A 69 -0.62 13.71 -0.20
C CYS A 69 0.75 13.30 -0.76
N SER A 70 1.79 14.10 -0.49
CA SER A 70 3.13 13.92 -1.06
C SER A 70 3.96 12.82 -0.39
N LEU A 71 3.65 12.44 0.85
CA LEU A 71 4.43 11.44 1.56
C LEU A 71 4.07 10.03 1.05
N ALA A 72 5.07 9.29 0.60
CA ALA A 72 4.95 7.88 0.24
C ALA A 72 6.15 7.11 0.80
N VAL A 73 5.93 6.12 1.67
CA VAL A 73 7.01 5.40 2.36
C VAL A 73 6.89 3.90 2.18
N CYS A 74 8.03 3.23 2.01
CA CYS A 74 8.10 1.78 1.92
C CYS A 74 7.86 1.12 3.29
N ALA A 75 7.67 -0.20 3.29
CA ALA A 75 7.47 -0.99 4.51
C ALA A 75 8.61 -0.80 5.53
N SER A 76 9.87 -0.82 5.08
CA SER A 76 11.02 -0.62 5.97
C SER A 76 11.04 0.78 6.59
N CYS A 77 10.63 1.81 5.86
CA CYS A 77 10.62 3.18 6.36
C CYS A 77 9.46 3.44 7.33
N ILE A 78 8.26 2.90 7.08
CA ILE A 78 7.15 3.07 8.04
C ILE A 78 7.46 2.39 9.38
N ILE A 79 8.17 1.25 9.36
CA ILE A 79 8.63 0.58 10.60
C ILE A 79 9.56 1.48 11.41
N ARG A 80 10.47 2.22 10.74
CA ARG A 80 11.37 3.17 11.40
C ARG A 80 10.66 4.41 11.94
N LEU A 81 9.52 4.78 11.34
CA LEU A 81 8.68 5.89 11.79
C LEU A 81 7.68 5.49 12.89
N ARG A 82 7.79 4.27 13.44
CA ARG A 82 6.91 3.80 14.50
C ARG A 82 6.94 4.76 15.70
N GLY A 83 5.76 5.15 16.17
CA GLY A 83 5.60 6.05 17.32
C GLY A 83 5.68 7.54 16.98
N VAL A 84 5.84 7.90 15.69
CA VAL A 84 5.68 9.28 15.22
C VAL A 84 4.22 9.52 14.86
N GLU A 85 3.64 10.62 15.33
CA GLU A 85 2.30 11.06 14.92
C GLU A 85 2.35 11.61 13.49
N LEU A 86 2.08 10.75 12.51
CA LEU A 86 2.06 11.09 11.08
C LEU A 86 0.65 11.49 10.56
N GLY A 87 -0.35 11.54 11.44
CA GLY A 87 -1.75 11.68 11.07
C GLY A 87 -2.30 10.42 10.38
N THR A 88 -3.30 10.60 9.51
CA THR A 88 -3.92 9.49 8.78
C THR A 88 -2.98 8.92 7.73
N MET A 89 -2.70 7.61 7.84
CA MET A 89 -1.92 6.85 6.87
C MET A 89 -2.83 5.88 6.11
N TYR A 90 -2.61 5.75 4.81
CA TYR A 90 -3.29 4.84 3.91
C TYR A 90 -2.31 3.78 3.42
N VAL A 91 -2.80 2.54 3.29
CA VAL A 91 -2.09 1.47 2.56
C VAL A 91 -2.50 1.57 1.10
N VAL A 92 -1.54 1.80 0.21
CA VAL A 92 -1.76 1.84 -1.23
C VAL A 92 -1.33 0.51 -1.84
N ARG A 93 -2.29 -0.15 -2.50
CA ARG A 93 -2.07 -1.31 -3.37
C ARG A 93 -2.59 -0.96 -4.76
N LYS A 94 -1.70 -0.79 -5.73
CA LYS A 94 -2.07 -0.43 -7.11
C LYS A 94 -1.49 -1.47 -8.07
N HIS A 95 -2.29 -1.90 -9.03
CA HIS A 95 -1.84 -2.71 -10.15
C HIS A 95 -2.04 -1.91 -11.44
N GLU A 96 -0.97 -1.72 -12.19
CA GLU A 96 -0.94 -0.98 -13.46
C GLU A 96 -0.39 -1.88 -14.55
N ILE A 97 -1.00 -1.87 -15.73
CA ILE A 97 -0.53 -2.65 -16.88
C ILE A 97 -0.21 -1.68 -18.01
N ASP A 98 1.06 -1.63 -18.41
CA ASP A 98 1.54 -0.82 -19.53
C ASP A 98 2.80 -1.47 -20.14
N THR A 99 3.35 -0.88 -21.20
CA THR A 99 4.72 -1.16 -21.64
C THR A 99 5.73 -0.75 -20.57
N HIS A 100 6.94 -1.33 -20.61
CA HIS A 100 7.99 -1.03 -19.64
C HIS A 100 8.26 0.49 -19.51
N ASP A 101 8.29 1.20 -20.65
CA ASP A 101 8.57 2.64 -20.69
C ASP A 101 7.35 3.51 -20.32
N GLY A 102 6.14 2.93 -20.32
CA GLY A 102 4.90 3.61 -19.92
C GLY A 102 4.65 3.61 -18.41
N ILE A 103 5.30 2.72 -17.67
CA ILE A 103 5.11 2.59 -16.22
C ILE A 103 5.64 3.83 -15.49
N THR A 104 4.76 4.51 -14.77
CA THR A 104 5.12 5.69 -13.98
C THR A 104 5.70 5.31 -12.61
N GLY A 105 7.03 5.37 -12.50
CA GLY A 105 7.71 5.02 -11.25
C GLY A 105 7.26 5.84 -10.04
N ARG A 106 7.37 5.24 -8.86
CA ARG A 106 7.17 5.91 -7.57
C ARG A 106 8.24 5.47 -6.58
N TRP A 107 8.74 6.41 -5.79
CA TRP A 107 9.86 6.20 -4.88
C TRP A 107 9.52 6.59 -3.46
N CYS A 108 10.14 5.90 -2.51
CA CYS A 108 10.02 6.18 -1.09
C CYS A 108 10.58 7.57 -0.80
N SER A 109 9.80 8.43 -0.14
CA SER A 109 10.22 9.78 0.24
C SER A 109 11.43 9.79 1.19
N ASN A 110 11.71 8.68 1.88
CA ASN A 110 12.80 8.59 2.87
C ASN A 110 14.07 7.94 2.32
N CYS A 111 13.97 6.76 1.71
CA CYS A 111 15.13 6.01 1.23
C CYS A 111 15.30 6.03 -0.29
N HIS A 112 14.36 6.61 -1.04
CA HIS A 112 14.32 6.63 -2.50
C HIS A 112 14.28 5.24 -3.18
N ASP A 113 14.06 4.16 -2.42
CA ASP A 113 13.78 2.86 -2.99
C ASP A 113 12.47 2.88 -3.78
N SER A 114 12.39 2.03 -4.80
CA SER A 114 11.17 1.81 -5.57
C SER A 114 10.01 1.37 -4.67
N LEU A 115 8.84 1.98 -4.84
CA LEU A 115 7.58 1.56 -4.20
C LEU A 115 6.75 0.61 -5.06
N TYR A 116 7.37 0.06 -6.11
CA TYR A 116 6.74 -0.84 -7.06
C TYR A 116 7.70 -1.92 -7.54
N THR A 117 7.11 -3.03 -7.97
CA THR A 117 7.82 -4.13 -8.64
C THR A 117 7.20 -4.36 -10.02
N ILE A 118 8.05 -4.52 -11.03
CA ILE A 118 7.62 -4.82 -12.39
C ILE A 118 7.68 -6.33 -12.64
N PHE A 119 6.62 -6.87 -13.23
CA PHE A 119 6.54 -8.24 -13.70
C PHE A 119 6.09 -8.26 -15.17
N PRO A 120 6.62 -9.14 -16.02
CA PRO A 120 5.88 -9.57 -17.21
C PRO A 120 4.50 -10.09 -16.81
N CYS A 121 3.46 -9.82 -17.61
CA CYS A 121 2.08 -10.20 -17.25
C CYS A 121 1.93 -11.70 -16.93
N ASN A 122 2.71 -12.57 -17.56
CA ASN A 122 2.70 -14.02 -17.32
C ASN A 122 3.43 -14.47 -16.04
N MET A 123 4.06 -13.55 -15.31
CA MET A 123 4.68 -13.78 -14.00
C MET A 123 4.06 -12.89 -12.91
N CYS A 124 3.05 -12.09 -13.24
CA CYS A 124 2.46 -11.16 -12.29
C CYS A 124 1.56 -11.93 -11.31
N PRO A 125 1.82 -11.85 -9.99
CA PRO A 125 1.06 -12.59 -8.98
C PRO A 125 -0.40 -12.14 -8.86
N ILE A 126 -0.82 -11.08 -9.56
CA ILE A 126 -2.22 -10.63 -9.64
C ILE A 126 -2.89 -11.16 -10.91
N CYS A 127 -2.17 -11.23 -12.03
CA CYS A 127 -2.73 -11.70 -13.30
C CYS A 127 -2.79 -13.23 -13.41
N THR A 128 -1.97 -13.95 -12.63
CA THR A 128 -1.81 -15.40 -12.74
C THR A 128 -2.45 -16.17 -11.59
N GLN A 129 -3.35 -15.54 -10.83
CA GLN A 129 -4.19 -16.22 -9.84
C GLN A 129 -5.32 -16.99 -10.52
#